data_AF-A0A970CZU7-F1
#
_entry.id   AF-A0A970CZU7-F1
#
_cell.length_a   1.000
_cell.length_b   1.000
_cell.length_c   1.000
_cell.angle_alpha   90.00
_cell.angle_beta   90.00
_cell.angle_gamma   90.00
#
_symmetry.space_group_name_H-M   'P 1'
#
loop_
_entity.id
_entity.type
_entity.pdbx_description
1 polymer ?
#
loop_
_entity_poly.entity_id
_entity_poly.type
_entity_poly.pdbx_seq_one_letter_code
_entity_poly.pdbx_strand_id
1 'polypeptide(L)'
;MNEKPSLYEIKQKPLPRHIAIIMDGNGRWAKKRNMPRTFGHKKGTETVEKIVDFASEIGVEVLSLYAFSTENWKRPADEIENIIGLLNFFIDSKAKKL
;
A
#
# COMPACT_ATOMS: atom_id res chain seq x y z
N MET A 1 -14.99 19.69 -13.66
CA MET A 1 -14.37 18.66 -12.80
C MET A 1 -15.03 17.35 -13.16
N ASN A 2 -14.29 16.34 -13.63
CA ASN A 2 -14.91 15.04 -13.91
C ASN A 2 -15.17 14.34 -12.57
N GLU A 3 -16.41 13.97 -12.31
CA GLU A 3 -16.75 13.16 -11.14
C GLU A 3 -16.04 11.81 -11.21
N LYS A 4 -15.68 11.27 -10.04
CA LYS A 4 -15.12 9.92 -9.96
C LYS A 4 -16.23 8.91 -10.27
N PRO A 5 -15.93 7.83 -11.01
CA PRO A 5 -16.91 6.79 -11.28
C PRO A 5 -17.40 6.15 -9.98
N SER A 6 -18.69 5.88 -9.91
CA SER A 6 -19.32 5.12 -8.84
C SER A 6 -18.85 3.66 -8.83
N LEU A 7 -18.99 2.98 -7.70
CA LEU A 7 -18.66 1.55 -7.58
C LEU A 7 -19.46 0.68 -8.57
N TYR A 8 -20.72 1.07 -8.83
CA TYR A 8 -21.56 0.38 -9.81
C TYR A 8 -20.95 0.46 -11.21
N GLU A 9 -20.54 1.65 -11.66
CA GLU A 9 -19.90 1.85 -12.97
C GLU A 9 -18.56 1.12 -13.11
N ILE A 10 -17.81 0.98 -12.02
CA ILE A 10 -16.54 0.24 -12.02
C ILE A 10 -16.79 -1.26 -12.17
N LYS A 11 -17.75 -1.82 -11.44
CA LYS A 11 -18.09 -3.27 -11.48
C LYS A 11 -18.68 -3.72 -12.82
N GLN A 12 -19.27 -2.82 -13.60
CA GLN A 12 -19.78 -3.13 -14.95
C GLN A 12 -18.67 -3.24 -16.01
N LYS A 13 -17.43 -2.85 -15.68
CA LYS A 13 -16.28 -2.97 -16.58
C LYS A 13 -15.53 -4.27 -16.32
N PRO A 14 -14.87 -4.86 -17.34
CA PRO A 14 -13.98 -5.99 -17.11
C PRO A 14 -12.87 -5.59 -16.15
N LEU A 15 -12.75 -6.31 -15.04
CA LEU A 15 -11.71 -6.13 -14.04
C LEU A 15 -10.59 -7.16 -14.25
N PRO A 16 -9.32 -6.77 -14.03
CA PRO A 16 -8.24 -7.74 -13.98
C PRO A 16 -8.43 -8.67 -12.78
N ARG A 17 -8.21 -9.96 -12.99
CA ARG A 17 -8.23 -10.95 -11.90
C ARG A 17 -7.10 -10.71 -10.90
N HIS A 18 -5.94 -10.23 -11.38
CA HIS A 18 -4.75 -10.00 -10.57
C HIS A 18 -4.15 -8.62 -10.85
N ILE A 19 -3.91 -7.85 -9.79
CA ILE A 19 -3.18 -6.58 -9.83
C ILE A 19 -1.89 -6.70 -9.02
N ALA A 20 -0.77 -6.26 -9.58
CA ALA A 20 0.50 -6.12 -8.87
C ALA A 20 0.90 -4.63 -8.78
N ILE A 21 1.31 -4.17 -7.60
CA ILE A 21 1.66 -2.77 -7.34
C ILE A 21 3.06 -2.67 -6.74
N ILE A 22 3.90 -1.83 -7.37
CA ILE A 22 5.17 -1.40 -6.79
C ILE A 22 4.96 -0.11 -6.01
N MET A 23 5.15 -0.17 -4.69
CA MET A 23 4.83 0.93 -3.77
C MET A 23 6.02 1.87 -3.58
N ASP A 24 6.53 2.43 -4.67
CA ASP A 24 7.68 3.32 -4.65
C ASP A 24 7.26 4.78 -4.35
N GLY A 25 8.18 5.55 -3.77
CA GLY A 25 8.05 7.00 -3.63
C GLY A 25 7.89 7.51 -2.21
N ASN A 26 7.69 6.64 -1.22
CA ASN A 26 7.48 7.01 0.18
C ASN A 26 8.59 7.94 0.72
N GLY A 27 9.86 7.58 0.54
CA GLY A 27 10.99 8.42 0.96
C GLY A 27 11.09 9.75 0.20
N ARG A 28 10.80 9.77 -1.10
CA ARG A 28 10.78 11.01 -1.92
C ARG A 28 9.62 11.92 -1.51
N TRP A 29 8.47 11.35 -1.17
CA TRP A 29 7.29 12.07 -0.70
C TRP A 29 7.56 12.78 0.63
N ALA A 30 8.23 12.10 1.57
CA ALA A 30 8.64 12.68 2.84
C ALA A 30 9.69 13.78 2.66
N LYS A 31 10.71 13.54 1.83
CA LYS A 31 11.76 14.53 1.52
C LYS A 31 11.19 15.82 0.93
N LYS A 32 10.22 15.73 0.01
CA LYS A 32 9.53 16.90 -0.57
C LYS A 32 8.76 17.73 0.46
N ARG A 33 8.52 17.21 1.66
CA ARG A 33 7.79 17.85 2.76
C ARG A 33 8.68 18.19 3.95
N ASN A 34 10.00 18.07 3.80
CA ASN A 34 10.97 18.23 4.89
C ASN A 34 10.64 17.33 6.11
N MET A 35 10.12 16.12 5.85
CA MET A 35 9.80 15.14 6.89
C MET A 35 10.79 13.96 6.89
N PRO A 36 10.99 13.29 8.04
CA PRO A 36 11.75 12.04 8.11
C PRO A 36 11.17 10.96 7.19
N ARG A 37 12.02 10.06 6.67
CA ARG A 37 11.59 8.97 5.76
C ARG A 37 10.50 8.08 6.37
N THR A 38 10.53 7.88 7.69
CA THR A 38 9.53 7.12 8.45
C THR A 38 8.11 7.65 8.28
N PHE A 39 7.92 8.97 8.12
CA PHE A 39 6.62 9.56 7.79
C PHE A 39 6.12 9.12 6.41
N GLY A 40 7.03 9.00 5.46
CA GLY A 40 6.71 8.46 4.13
C GLY A 40 6.25 7.01 4.21
N HIS A 41 6.93 6.18 5.02
CA HIS A 41 6.54 4.78 5.21
C HIS A 41 5.17 4.66 5.88
N LYS A 42 4.91 5.42 6.94
CA LYS A 42 3.58 5.49 7.58
C LYS A 42 2.50 5.89 6.57
N LYS A 43 2.76 6.91 5.74
CA LYS A 43 1.81 7.33 4.72
C LYS A 43 1.58 6.25 3.66
N GLY A 44 2.64 5.51 3.31
CA GLY A 44 2.56 4.33 2.47
C GLY A 44 1.61 3.28 3.04
N THR A 45 1.71 2.96 4.33
CA THR A 45 0.79 2.02 5.01
C THR A 45 -0.68 2.46 4.93
N GLU A 46 -0.97 3.73 5.21
CA GLU A 46 -2.34 4.28 5.08
C GLU A 46 -2.86 4.18 3.64
N THR A 47 -1.99 4.34 2.64
CA THR A 47 -2.35 4.20 1.22
C THR A 47 -2.62 2.73 0.87
N VAL A 48 -1.82 1.80 1.40
CA VAL A 48 -2.04 0.36 1.22
C VAL A 48 -3.40 -0.07 1.77
N GLU A 49 -3.76 0.38 2.97
CA GLU A 49 -5.07 0.09 3.56
C GLU A 49 -6.22 0.46 2.60
N LYS A 50 -6.18 1.68 2.05
CA LYS A 50 -7.20 2.16 1.11
C LYS A 50 -7.23 1.36 -0.18
N ILE A 51 -6.07 0.97 -0.71
CA ILE A 51 -5.97 0.16 -1.93
C ILE A 51 -6.56 -1.23 -1.69
N VAL A 52 -6.21 -1.87 -0.58
CA VAL A 52 -6.70 -3.21 -0.22
C VAL A 52 -8.21 -3.19 -0.02
N ASP A 53 -8.71 -2.23 0.77
CA ASP A 53 -10.14 -2.10 1.05
C ASP A 53 -10.92 -1.85 -0.26
N PHE A 54 -10.42 -0.98 -1.14
CA PHE A 54 -11.05 -0.70 -2.43
C PHE A 54 -10.97 -1.87 -3.42
N ALA A 55 -9.82 -2.54 -3.51
CA ALA A 55 -9.64 -3.72 -4.37
C ALA A 55 -10.60 -4.85 -3.97
N SER A 56 -10.76 -5.06 -2.67
CA SER A 56 -11.76 -6.00 -2.12
C SER A 56 -13.19 -5.56 -2.47
N GLU A 57 -13.50 -4.28 -2.34
CA GLU A 57 -14.85 -3.75 -2.60
C GLU A 57 -15.27 -3.90 -4.07
N ILE A 58 -14.34 -3.65 -5.01
CA ILE A 58 -14.61 -3.79 -6.45
C ILE A 58 -14.53 -5.24 -6.95
N GLY A 59 -13.98 -6.17 -6.16
CA GLY A 59 -13.94 -7.60 -6.47
C GLY A 59 -12.70 -8.06 -7.25
N VAL A 60 -11.54 -7.44 -7.03
CA VAL A 60 -10.26 -7.96 -7.55
C VAL A 60 -9.91 -9.23 -6.79
N GLU A 61 -9.68 -10.34 -7.51
CA GLU A 61 -9.43 -11.65 -6.90
C GLU A 61 -8.06 -11.73 -6.21
N VAL A 62 -7.02 -11.13 -6.82
CA VAL A 62 -5.65 -11.18 -6.30
C VAL A 62 -5.01 -9.80 -6.34
N LEU A 63 -4.41 -9.40 -5.21
CA LEU A 63 -3.62 -8.18 -5.10
C LEU A 63 -2.23 -8.49 -4.56
N SER A 64 -1.18 -8.22 -5.36
CA SER A 64 0.22 -8.35 -4.94
C SER A 64 0.83 -6.99 -4.71
N LEU A 65 1.39 -6.77 -3.53
CA LEU A 65 2.03 -5.50 -3.16
C LEU A 65 3.53 -5.73 -2.96
N TYR A 66 4.36 -4.97 -3.66
CA TYR A 66 5.81 -5.05 -3.51
C TYR A 66 6.26 -4.22 -2.30
N ALA A 67 6.10 -4.80 -1.10
CA ALA A 67 6.35 -4.13 0.17
C ALA A 67 7.84 -4.02 0.52
N PHE A 68 8.65 -5.00 0.13
CA PHE A 68 10.08 -5.06 0.44
C PHE A 68 10.84 -5.82 -0.65
N SER A 69 11.92 -5.23 -1.17
CA SER A 69 12.80 -5.88 -2.15
C SER A 69 14.04 -6.48 -1.51
N THR A 70 14.70 -7.41 -2.21
CA THR A 70 16.04 -7.91 -1.82
C THR A 70 17.07 -6.78 -1.69
N GLU A 71 16.95 -5.73 -2.50
CA GLU A 71 17.80 -4.54 -2.42
C GLU A 71 17.54 -3.69 -1.15
N ASN A 72 16.39 -3.84 -0.49
CA ASN A 72 16.11 -3.12 0.74
C ASN A 72 16.91 -3.62 1.94
N TRP A 73 17.49 -4.83 1.86
CA TRP A 73 18.45 -5.33 2.86
C TRP A 73 19.73 -4.51 2.95
N LYS A 74 20.04 -3.69 1.94
CA LYS A 74 21.20 -2.79 1.94
C LYS A 74 20.95 -1.49 2.72
N ARG A 75 19.73 -1.28 3.26
CA ARG A 75 19.37 -0.09 4.03
C ARG A 75 19.85 -0.20 5.48
N PRO A 76 19.92 0.93 6.22
CA PRO A 76 20.18 0.92 7.65
C PRO A 76 19.23 -0.02 8.42
N ALA A 77 19.77 -0.73 9.42
CA ALA A 77 19.04 -1.77 10.15
C ALA A 77 17.78 -1.22 10.86
N ASP A 78 17.86 -0.01 11.40
CA ASP A 78 16.74 0.71 12.00
C ASP A 78 15.62 1.00 10.99
N GLU A 79 15.96 1.33 9.74
CA GLU A 79 14.94 1.51 8.67
C GLU A 79 14.26 0.17 8.36
N ILE A 80 15.00 -0.94 8.35
CA ILE A 80 14.46 -2.29 8.09
C ILE A 80 13.52 -2.72 9.21
N GLU A 81 13.93 -2.60 10.48
CA GLU A 81 13.11 -2.95 11.64
C GLU A 81 11.78 -2.19 11.65
N ASN A 82 11.81 -0.89 11.34
CA ASN A 82 10.60 -0.07 11.24
C ASN A 82 9.67 -0.53 10.12
N ILE A 83 10.19 -0.93 8.96
CA ILE A 83 9.37 -1.42 7.84
C ILE A 83 8.72 -2.76 8.20
N ILE A 84 9.47 -3.70 8.79
CA ILE A 84 8.94 -5.00 9.22
C ILE A 84 7.89 -4.83 10.33
N GLY A 85 8.15 -3.94 11.30
CA GLY A 85 7.21 -3.63 12.37
C GLY A 85 5.88 -3.09 11.84
N LEU A 86 5.92 -2.18 10.86
CA LEU A 86 4.71 -1.66 10.20
C LEU A 86 3.96 -2.76 9.43
N LEU A 87 4.67 -3.68 8.77
CA LEU A 87 4.06 -4.79 8.06
C LEU A 87 3.33 -5.74 9.02
N ASN A 88 3.97 -6.12 10.12
CA ASN A 88 3.37 -6.99 11.13
C ASN A 88 2.11 -6.35 11.73
N PHE A 89 2.20 -5.06 12.10
CA PHE A 89 1.04 -4.31 12.60
C PHE A 89 -0.12 -4.32 11.61
N PHE A 90 0.16 -4.08 10.32
CA PHE A 90 -0.86 -4.09 9.27
C PHE A 90 -1.53 -5.47 9.15
N ILE A 91 -0.73 -6.54 9.06
CA ILE A 91 -1.24 -7.92 8.95
C ILE A 91 -2.11 -8.27 10.17
N ASP A 92 -1.62 -8.02 11.38
CA ASP A 92 -2.35 -8.34 12.62
C ASP A 92 -3.67 -7.57 12.73
N SER A 93 -3.68 -6.30 12.32
CA SER A 93 -4.88 -5.46 12.35
C SER A 93 -5.96 -5.93 11.37
N LYS A 94 -5.56 -6.51 10.23
CA LYS A 94 -6.47 -6.98 9.17
C LYS A 94 -6.89 -8.42 9.38
N ALA A 95 -6.00 -9.28 9.88
CA ALA A 95 -6.32 -10.67 10.23
C ALA A 95 -7.41 -10.76 11.32
N LYS A 96 -7.44 -9.81 12.27
CA LYS A 96 -8.49 -9.73 13.30
C LYS A 96 -9.84 -9.22 12.81
N LYS A 97 -9.92 -8.68 11.58
CA LYS A 97 -11.15 -8.16 10.96
C LYS A 97 -11.84 -9.16 10.03
N LEU A 98 -11.21 -10.30 9.76
CA LEU A 98 -11.76 -11.44 9.03
C LEU A 98 -12.33 -12.46 10.03
#